data_AF-A0A7W1F1Y1-F1
#
_entry.id   AF-A0A7W1F1Y1-F1
#
_cell.length_a   1.000
_cell.length_b   1.000
_cell.length_c   1.000
_cell.angle_alpha   90.00
_cell.angle_beta   90.00
_cell.angle_gamma   90.00
#
_symmetry.space_group_name_H-M   'P 1'
#
loop_
_entity.id
_entity.type
_entity.pdbx_description
1 polymer ?
#
loop_
_entity_poly.entity_id
_entity_poly.type
_entity_poly.pdbx_seq_one_letter_code
_entity_poly.pdbx_strand_id
1 'polypeptide(L)'
;MAGRYDLKIRQGASLSLPLSWAYTGIDFTGATARAKIVSAFPLGTILATLTCPVTSAALSSITVTVSMTATETAALSTTSTKRQAKLGEWDIEIVLGDGRVLAMLEGAVWLTQESTR
;
A
#
# COMPACT_ATOMS: atom_id res chain seq x y z
N MET A 1 -17.05 2.42 2.54
CA MET A 1 -16.53 1.21 1.85
C MET A 1 -15.21 1.59 1.21
N ALA A 2 -14.15 0.82 1.46
CA ALA A 2 -12.89 0.97 0.73
C ALA A 2 -13.06 0.37 -0.68
N GLY A 3 -12.36 0.93 -1.67
CA GLY A 3 -12.23 0.31 -2.99
C GLY A 3 -11.29 -0.89 -2.94
N ARG A 4 -11.24 -1.69 -4.00
CA ARG A 4 -10.35 -2.85 -4.09
C ARG A 4 -9.28 -2.67 -5.15
N TYR A 5 -8.02 -2.91 -4.79
CA TYR A 5 -6.90 -2.90 -5.73
C TYR A 5 -5.82 -3.89 -5.28
N ASP A 6 -5.44 -4.83 -6.14
CA ASP A 6 -4.40 -5.82 -5.81
C ASP A 6 -3.02 -5.31 -6.25
N LEU A 7 -2.03 -5.35 -5.34
CA LEU A 7 -0.65 -4.98 -5.63
C LEU A 7 0.12 -6.15 -6.26
N LYS A 8 0.94 -5.84 -7.26
CA LYS A 8 1.91 -6.76 -7.84
C LYS A 8 3.31 -6.19 -7.64
N ILE A 9 4.07 -6.80 -6.74
CA ILE A 9 5.42 -6.38 -6.39
C ILE A 9 6.42 -7.32 -7.06
N ARG A 10 7.47 -6.75 -7.65
CA ARG A 10 8.63 -7.50 -8.12
C ARG A 10 9.75 -7.33 -7.10
N GLN A 11 10.27 -8.44 -6.59
CA GLN A 11 11.38 -8.43 -5.65
C GLN A 11 12.60 -7.74 -6.30
N GLY A 12 13.28 -6.85 -5.57
CA GLY A 12 14.44 -6.11 -6.07
C GLY A 12 14.12 -4.93 -7.00
N ALA A 13 12.84 -4.66 -7.31
CA ALA A 13 12.43 -3.50 -8.10
C ALA A 13 11.69 -2.48 -7.23
N SER A 14 11.87 -1.19 -7.52
CA SER A 14 11.08 -0.14 -6.86
C SER A 14 9.61 -0.19 -7.28
N LEU A 15 8.71 0.06 -6.33
CA LEU A 15 7.28 0.28 -6.53
C LEU A 15 7.00 1.78 -6.40
N SER A 16 6.22 2.34 -7.33
CA SER A 16 5.68 3.69 -7.24
C SER A 16 4.29 3.72 -7.88
N LEU A 17 3.26 3.88 -7.04
CA LEU A 17 1.86 3.87 -7.44
C LEU A 17 1.19 5.17 -6.98
N PRO A 18 0.98 6.14 -7.88
CA PRO A 18 0.20 7.32 -7.56
C PRO A 18 -1.30 6.95 -7.48
N LEU A 19 -1.95 7.35 -6.40
CA LEU A 19 -3.37 7.16 -6.14
C LEU A 19 -4.01 8.52 -5.88
N SER A 20 -5.13 8.79 -6.54
CA SER A 20 -5.89 10.03 -6.38
C SER A 20 -7.34 9.72 -6.08
N TRP A 21 -7.91 10.43 -5.12
CA TRP A 21 -9.32 10.33 -4.78
C TRP A 21 -9.97 11.70 -4.73
N ALA A 22 -11.24 11.73 -5.10
CA ALA A 22 -12.10 12.90 -4.98
C ALA A 22 -13.36 12.54 -4.18
N TYR A 23 -13.62 13.29 -3.11
CA TYR A 23 -14.77 13.10 -2.21
C TYR A 23 -15.39 14.43 -1.85
N THR A 24 -16.60 14.68 -2.33
CA THR A 24 -17.34 15.90 -2.00
C THR A 24 -17.55 16.02 -0.49
N GLY A 25 -17.18 17.17 0.08
CA GLY A 25 -17.46 17.50 1.49
C GLY A 25 -16.46 16.95 2.50
N ILE A 26 -15.34 16.39 2.04
CA ILE A 26 -14.21 16.00 2.91
C ILE A 26 -13.06 16.98 2.70
N ASP A 27 -12.55 17.56 3.78
CA ASP A 27 -11.32 18.36 3.74
C ASP A 27 -10.13 17.46 4.03
N PHE A 28 -9.21 17.36 3.06
CA PHE A 28 -7.97 16.60 3.19
C PHE A 28 -6.77 17.48 3.57
N THR A 29 -6.98 18.77 3.85
CA THR A 29 -5.91 19.67 4.28
C THR A 29 -5.25 19.14 5.54
N GLY A 30 -3.92 19.01 5.51
CA GLY A 30 -3.14 18.45 6.63
C GLY A 30 -3.29 16.93 6.82
N ALA A 31 -3.96 16.22 5.91
CA ALA A 31 -4.11 14.78 5.99
C ALA A 31 -2.76 14.06 5.77
N THR A 32 -2.64 12.87 6.35
CA THR A 32 -1.52 11.95 6.15
C THR A 32 -2.04 10.60 5.64
N ALA A 33 -1.17 9.82 5.02
CA ALA A 33 -1.52 8.49 4.50
C ALA A 33 -0.65 7.42 5.16
N ARG A 34 -1.23 6.25 5.39
CA ARG A 34 -0.53 5.07 5.89
C ARG A 34 -0.99 3.83 5.14
N ALA A 35 -0.05 2.96 4.80
CA ALA A 35 -0.35 1.68 4.17
C ALA A 35 0.54 0.60 4.75
N LYS A 36 0.00 -0.62 4.85
CA LYS A 36 0.71 -1.79 5.38
C LYS A 36 0.35 -3.02 4.56
N ILE A 37 1.31 -3.93 4.47
CA ILE A 37 1.11 -5.31 4.02
C ILE A 37 1.03 -6.18 5.26
N VAL A 38 -0.02 -6.98 5.37
CA VAL A 38 -0.23 -7.90 6.49
C VAL A 38 -0.30 -9.35 6.00
N SER A 39 0.29 -10.27 6.76
CA SER A 39 0.23 -11.69 6.46
C SER A 39 -1.20 -12.21 6.64
N ALA A 40 -1.60 -13.09 5.72
CA ALA A 40 -2.81 -13.88 5.93
C ALA A 40 -2.63 -14.92 7.05
N PHE A 41 -1.40 -15.41 7.30
CA PHE A 41 -1.11 -16.45 8.31
C PHE A 41 0.32 -16.30 8.91
N PRO A 42 0.48 -16.31 10.26
CA PRO A 42 -0.58 -16.09 11.26
C PRO A 42 -1.22 -14.71 11.03
N LEU A 43 -2.55 -14.64 11.16
CA LEU A 43 -3.35 -13.47 10.78
C LEU A 43 -2.82 -12.18 11.41
N GLY A 44 -2.57 -11.16 10.59
CA GLY A 44 -2.36 -9.79 11.05
C GLY A 44 -0.93 -9.39 11.40
N THR A 45 0.07 -10.24 11.13
CA THR A 45 1.49 -9.82 11.27
C THR A 45 1.81 -8.80 10.16
N ILE A 46 2.34 -7.63 10.52
CA ILE A 46 2.78 -6.63 9.55
C ILE A 46 4.04 -7.14 8.85
N LEU A 47 3.94 -7.36 7.54
CA LEU A 47 5.05 -7.80 6.68
C LEU A 47 5.87 -6.60 6.19
N ALA A 48 5.21 -5.48 5.91
CA ALA A 48 5.86 -4.23 5.52
C ALA A 48 4.95 -3.03 5.76
N THR A 49 5.55 -1.87 6.00
CA THR A 49 4.90 -0.57 5.94
C THR A 49 5.35 0.13 4.67
N LEU A 50 4.43 0.66 3.88
CA LEU A 50 4.77 1.34 2.62
C LEU A 50 4.94 2.83 2.86
N THR A 51 5.85 3.44 2.11
CA THR A 51 6.05 4.89 2.12
C THR A 51 4.94 5.56 1.32
N CYS A 52 4.19 6.45 1.97
CA CYS A 52 2.97 7.06 1.42
C CYS A 52 2.97 8.60 1.50
N PRO A 53 3.89 9.31 0.83
CA PRO A 53 3.85 10.77 0.80
C PRO A 53 2.55 11.26 0.15
N VAL A 54 1.89 12.21 0.84
CA VAL A 54 0.79 12.99 0.28
C VAL A 54 1.42 14.04 -0.64
N THR A 55 1.14 13.96 -1.93
CA THR A 55 1.69 14.88 -2.94
C THR A 55 0.77 16.06 -3.22
N SER A 56 -0.53 15.90 -2.93
CA SER A 56 -1.53 16.96 -2.98
C SER A 56 -2.65 16.65 -1.98
N ALA A 57 -3.08 17.64 -1.21
CA ALA A 57 -4.21 17.52 -0.28
C ALA A 57 -4.96 18.85 -0.26
N ALA A 58 -6.24 18.82 -0.57
CA ALA A 58 -7.10 19.99 -0.65
C ALA A 58 -8.54 19.64 -0.28
N LEU A 59 -9.43 20.64 -0.32
CA LEU A 59 -10.86 20.38 -0.20
C LEU A 59 -11.30 19.40 -1.29
N SER A 60 -11.95 18.32 -0.85
CA SER A 60 -12.54 17.27 -1.66
C SER A 60 -11.58 16.46 -2.53
N SER A 61 -10.25 16.59 -2.38
CA SER A 61 -9.30 15.78 -3.15
C SER A 61 -7.99 15.52 -2.42
N ILE A 62 -7.40 14.35 -2.69
CA ILE A 62 -6.09 13.97 -2.18
C ILE A 62 -5.38 13.07 -3.18
N THR A 63 -4.07 13.26 -3.32
CA THR A 63 -3.17 12.39 -4.07
C THR A 63 -2.05 11.88 -3.16
N VAL A 64 -1.82 10.58 -3.18
CA VAL A 64 -0.81 9.88 -2.40
C VAL A 64 0.00 8.99 -3.32
N THR A 65 1.31 8.96 -3.16
CA THR A 65 2.14 7.98 -3.85
C THR A 65 2.49 6.84 -2.90
N VAL A 66 2.00 5.64 -3.19
CA VAL A 66 2.38 4.43 -2.47
C VAL A 66 3.68 3.91 -3.07
N SER A 67 4.71 3.76 -2.25
CA SER A 67 6.04 3.44 -2.74
C SER A 67 6.80 2.47 -1.85
N MET A 68 7.67 1.70 -2.50
CA MET A 68 8.71 0.88 -1.87
C MET A 68 9.97 0.98 -2.72
N THR A 69 11.12 1.07 -2.07
CA THR A 69 12.43 1.00 -2.70
C THR A 69 12.75 -0.42 -3.16
N ALA A 70 13.69 -0.56 -4.10
CA ALA A 70 14.24 -1.86 -4.50
C ALA A 70 14.77 -2.69 -3.32
N THR A 71 15.37 -2.04 -2.32
CA THR A 71 15.88 -2.71 -1.11
C THR A 71 14.73 -3.25 -0.25
N GLU A 72 13.68 -2.46 -0.05
CA GLU A 72 12.50 -2.90 0.71
C GLU A 72 11.77 -4.04 0.00
N THR A 73 11.62 -3.98 -1.32
CA THR A 73 10.98 -5.08 -2.07
C THR A 73 11.87 -6.31 -2.15
N ALA A 74 13.20 -6.18 -2.14
CA ALA A 74 14.13 -7.29 -2.05
C ALA A 74 14.02 -8.06 -0.72
N ALA A 75 13.75 -7.35 0.38
CA ALA A 75 13.58 -7.94 1.70
C ALA A 75 12.26 -8.72 1.88
N LEU A 76 11.28 -8.51 1.00
CA LEU A 76 10.04 -9.30 1.01
C LEU A 76 10.33 -10.73 0.59
N SER A 77 9.76 -11.69 1.31
CA SER A 77 9.90 -13.11 1.00
C SER A 77 8.58 -13.84 1.21
N THR A 78 8.44 -14.96 0.52
CA THR A 78 7.29 -15.87 0.60
C THR A 78 7.83 -17.30 0.71
N THR A 79 7.15 -18.15 1.46
CA THR A 79 7.49 -19.58 1.61
C THR A 79 7.14 -20.41 0.37
N SER A 80 6.47 -19.81 -0.62
CA SER A 80 6.12 -20.47 -1.87
C SER A 80 7.35 -20.73 -2.74
N THR A 81 7.38 -21.91 -3.35
CA THR A 81 8.36 -22.30 -4.39
C THR A 81 7.99 -21.79 -5.78
N LYS A 82 6.79 -21.22 -5.95
CA LYS A 82 6.35 -20.61 -7.21
C LYS A 82 6.99 -19.23 -7.36
N ARG A 83 7.43 -18.92 -8.58
CA ARG A 83 7.96 -17.60 -8.98
C ARG A 83 7.05 -16.43 -8.61
N GLN A 84 5.73 -16.63 -8.66
CA GLN A 84 4.75 -15.66 -8.20
C GLN A 84 3.85 -16.29 -7.15
N ALA A 85 3.70 -15.62 -6.01
CA ALA A 85 2.86 -16.09 -4.92
C ALA A 85 2.19 -14.94 -4.18
N LYS A 86 1.07 -15.25 -3.52
CA LYS A 86 0.40 -14.31 -2.62
C LYS A 86 1.27 -14.12 -1.38
N LEU A 87 1.64 -12.88 -1.11
CA LEU A 87 2.41 -12.49 0.07
C LEU A 87 1.49 -12.22 1.27
N GLY A 88 0.36 -11.55 1.02
CA GLY A 88 -0.56 -11.13 2.07
C GLY A 88 -1.70 -10.29 1.51
N GLU A 89 -2.32 -9.51 2.39
CA GLU A 89 -3.25 -8.44 2.05
C GLU A 89 -2.58 -7.09 2.33
N TRP A 90 -3.06 -6.03 1.71
CA TRP A 90 -2.67 -4.67 2.03
C TRP A 90 -3.89 -3.77 2.18
N ASP A 91 -3.71 -2.70 2.94
CA ASP A 91 -4.65 -1.60 3.05
C ASP A 91 -3.92 -0.27 2.95
N ILE A 92 -4.68 0.77 2.58
CA ILE A 92 -4.27 2.16 2.70
C ILE A 92 -5.40 2.97 3.33
N GLU A 93 -5.02 3.76 4.33
CA GLU A 93 -5.90 4.64 5.06
C GLU A 93 -5.37 6.07 5.01
N ILE A 94 -6.29 7.03 5.01
CA ILE A 94 -6.00 8.46 5.16
C ILE A 94 -6.42 8.88 6.56
N VAL A 95 -5.51 9.50 7.29
CA VAL A 95 -5.78 10.18 8.56
C VAL A 95 -5.97 11.65 8.24
N LEU A 96 -7.18 12.16 8.40
CA LEU A 96 -7.51 13.57 8.17
C LEU A 96 -6.84 14.47 9.23
N GLY A 97 -6.77 15.76 8.97
CA GLY A 97 -6.21 16.73 9.92
C GLY A 97 -6.95 16.80 11.27
N ASP A 98 -8.21 16.36 11.31
CA ASP A 98 -9.01 16.24 12.54
C ASP A 98 -8.87 14.88 13.27
N GLY A 99 -8.00 13.99 12.76
CA GLY A 99 -7.73 12.67 13.34
C GLY A 99 -8.68 11.56 12.92
N ARG A 100 -9.73 11.83 12.13
CA ARG A 100 -10.57 10.76 11.56
C ARG A 100 -9.79 9.93 10.56
N VAL A 101 -10.10 8.63 10.51
CA VAL A 101 -9.46 7.67 9.61
C VAL A 101 -10.45 7.24 8.53
N LEU A 102 -10.02 7.34 7.27
CA LEU A 102 -10.77 6.88 6.10
C LEU A 102 -10.05 5.70 5.46
N ALA A 103 -10.69 4.54 5.43
CA ALA A 103 -10.21 3.39 4.67
C ALA A 103 -10.46 3.63 3.18
N MET A 104 -9.40 3.64 2.38
CA MET A 104 -9.47 4.04 0.97
C MET A 104 -9.44 2.84 0.02
N LEU A 105 -8.40 2.01 0.13
CA LEU A 105 -8.25 0.80 -0.67
C LEU A 105 -7.77 -0.36 0.19
N GLU A 106 -8.16 -1.55 -0.22
CA GLU A 106 -7.66 -2.83 0.28
C GLU A 106 -7.44 -3.80 -0.89
N GLY A 107 -6.64 -4.85 -0.69
CA GLY A 107 -6.53 -5.93 -1.67
C GLY A 107 -5.41 -6.91 -1.38
N ALA A 108 -5.20 -7.84 -2.30
CA ALA A 108 -4.14 -8.82 -2.18
C ALA A 108 -2.80 -8.26 -2.64
N VAL A 109 -1.70 -8.73 -2.03
CA VAL A 109 -0.34 -8.48 -2.50
C VAL A 109 0.22 -9.75 -3.11
N TRP A 110 0.67 -9.65 -4.35
CA TRP A 110 1.37 -10.70 -5.07
C TRP A 110 2.84 -10.33 -5.24
N LEU A 111 3.73 -11.20 -4.75
CA LEU A 111 5.17 -11.06 -4.91
C LEU A 111 5.65 -11.95 -6.05
N THR A 112 6.37 -11.35 -7.00
CA THR A 112 7.16 -12.06 -8.00
C THR A 112 8.60 -12.09 -7.55
N GLN A 113 9.10 -13.27 -7.21
CA GLN A 113 10.49 -13.51 -6.80
C GLN A 113 11.46 -13.25 -7.95
N GLU A 114 12.65 -12.74 -7.61
CA GLU A 114 13.76 -12.66 -8.54
C GLU A 114 14.29 -14.08 -8.81
N SER A 115 14.56 -14.40 -10.08
CA SER A 115 15.20 -15.67 -10.42
C SER A 115 16.70 -15.48 -10.27
N THR A 116 17.25 -15.75 -9.09
CA THR A 116 18.70 -15.95 -8.97
C THR A 116 19.06 -17.22 -9.74
N ARG A 117 19.83 -17.04 -10.81
CA ARG A 117 20.39 -18.11 -11.64
C ARG A 117 21.61 -18.72 -10.96
#